data_AF-A0AAF3E8G8-F1
#
_entry.id   AF-A0AAF3E8G8-F1
#
_cell.length_a   1.000
_cell.length_b   1.000
_cell.length_c   1.000
_cell.angle_alpha   90.00
_cell.angle_beta   90.00
_cell.angle_gamma   90.00
#
_symmetry.space_group_name_H-M   'P 1'
#
loop_
_entity.id
_entity.type
_entity.pdbx_description
1 polymer ?
#
loop_
_entity_poly.entity_id
_entity_poly.type
_entity_poly.pdbx_seq_one_letter_code
_entity_poly.pdbx_strand_id
1 'polypeptide(L)'
;MTTLIARFRYIIYKVWGRLGLTTFSPLFFFATGIICVQFDATVIKTCSSPSNYTQNNQQQLLFFNGSSCGDQRRALLSFVVYCCVRLISYKFEELISRSELGCLSRMKLPGTHLGLSLALPYLIRSLSFGSPPLPLMAYRSILFFSTILLFVPYLRDLVHLICFVHKGATRRFFRADYEFFLTVALLFLHFSIIFVEVLDISFGIYCPQFIFGIPILFPHTNFVHFLFLIHNFLLKNHKKMPIIIYEVCEEDVFVQLERQRCLANRDCPIRSAAYRLPFVPSQTTTRIRRELEGRIVQIRDLDELQRLVPCDIQHGPKKKPQTYSSNQVLYHK
;
A
#
# COMPACT_ATOMS: atom_id res chain seq x y z
N MET A 1 6.35 28.29 -18.56
CA MET A 1 7.37 27.82 -17.58
C MET A 1 6.76 26.92 -16.50
N THR A 2 5.60 27.26 -15.93
CA THR A 2 4.84 26.46 -14.95
C THR A 2 4.41 25.06 -15.44
N THR A 3 4.04 24.92 -16.71
CA THR A 3 3.65 23.63 -17.32
C THR A 3 4.83 22.67 -17.53
N LEU A 4 6.03 23.19 -17.80
CA LEU A 4 7.24 22.38 -17.97
C LEU A 4 7.72 21.84 -16.61
N ILE A 5 7.67 22.68 -15.56
CA ILE A 5 7.99 22.27 -14.18
C ILE A 5 6.98 21.24 -13.68
N ALA A 6 5.69 21.39 -13.98
CA ALA A 6 4.66 20.42 -13.62
C ALA A 6 4.86 19.07 -14.34
N ARG A 7 5.20 19.09 -15.63
CA ARG A 7 5.52 17.87 -16.40
C ARG A 7 6.80 17.20 -15.93
N PHE A 8 7.84 17.98 -15.60
CA PHE A 8 9.11 17.45 -15.08
C PHE A 8 8.93 16.83 -13.69
N ARG A 9 8.19 17.50 -12.80
CA ARG A 9 7.76 16.93 -11.51
C ARG A 9 7.00 15.62 -11.71
N TYR A 10 6.02 15.59 -12.61
CA TYR A 10 5.24 14.38 -12.90
C TYR A 10 6.11 13.22 -13.41
N ILE A 11 7.06 13.49 -14.31
CA ILE A 11 8.00 12.48 -14.83
C ILE A 11 8.90 11.96 -13.71
N ILE A 12 9.47 12.87 -12.89
CA ILE A 12 10.27 12.48 -11.72
C ILE A 12 9.43 11.60 -10.79
N TYR A 13 8.22 12.02 -10.39
CA TYR A 13 7.37 11.24 -9.50
C TYR A 13 6.97 9.88 -10.07
N LYS A 14 6.74 9.78 -11.39
CA LYS A 14 6.35 8.52 -12.05
C LYS A 14 7.52 7.55 -12.20
N VAL A 15 8.71 8.06 -12.51
CA VAL A 15 9.93 7.24 -12.66
C VAL A 15 10.47 6.85 -11.29
N TRP A 16 10.60 7.80 -10.36
CA TRP A 16 10.99 7.53 -8.97
C TRP A 16 9.97 6.67 -8.24
N GLY A 17 8.68 6.84 -8.50
CA GLY A 17 7.64 6.01 -7.89
C GLY A 17 7.79 4.53 -8.26
N ARG A 18 8.13 4.20 -9.51
CA ARG A 18 8.32 2.81 -9.92
C ARG A 18 9.67 2.24 -9.53
N LEU A 19 10.77 2.96 -9.81
CA LEU A 19 12.11 2.51 -9.46
C LEU A 19 12.24 2.38 -7.94
N GLY A 20 11.79 3.40 -7.23
CA GLY A 20 11.87 3.46 -5.78
C GLY A 20 11.03 2.39 -5.10
N LEU A 21 9.84 2.06 -5.61
CA LEU A 21 9.03 0.96 -5.04
C LEU A 21 9.74 -0.39 -5.19
N THR A 22 10.44 -0.63 -6.30
CA THR A 22 11.14 -1.91 -6.49
C THR A 22 12.45 -2.01 -5.71
N THR A 23 13.17 -0.89 -5.54
CA THR A 23 14.51 -0.91 -4.91
C THR A 23 14.46 -0.56 -3.43
N PHE A 24 13.69 0.45 -3.01
CA PHE A 24 13.68 0.91 -1.63
C PHE A 24 12.70 0.14 -0.75
N SER A 25 11.63 -0.46 -1.29
CA SER A 25 10.67 -1.20 -0.46
C SER A 25 11.26 -2.43 0.24
N PRO A 26 12.06 -3.30 -0.42
CA PRO A 26 12.74 -4.38 0.29
C PRO A 26 13.68 -3.85 1.37
N LEU A 27 14.37 -2.74 1.09
CA LEU A 27 15.28 -2.11 2.05
C LEU A 27 14.52 -1.58 3.27
N PHE A 28 13.41 -0.86 3.09
CA PHE A 28 12.59 -0.38 4.21
C PHE A 28 11.92 -1.51 5.00
N PHE A 29 11.66 -2.65 4.37
CA PHE A 29 11.10 -3.81 5.04
C PHE A 29 12.11 -4.47 6.00
N PHE A 30 13.35 -4.66 5.56
CA PHE A 30 14.40 -5.33 6.35
C PHE A 30 15.35 -4.39 7.12
N ALA A 31 15.29 -3.07 6.90
CA ALA A 31 16.23 -2.11 7.47
C ALA A 31 16.34 -2.21 9.00
N THR A 32 15.22 -2.34 9.71
CA THR A 32 15.24 -2.45 11.17
C THR A 32 16.03 -3.68 11.63
N GLY A 33 15.76 -4.84 11.02
CA GLY A 33 16.47 -6.09 11.29
C GLY A 33 17.96 -6.02 10.98
N ILE A 34 18.33 -5.50 9.80
CA ILE A 34 19.74 -5.35 9.39
C ILE A 34 20.51 -4.50 10.40
N ILE A 35 19.96 -3.33 10.77
CA ILE A 35 20.59 -2.44 11.73
C ILE A 35 20.69 -3.12 13.10
N CYS A 36 19.62 -3.75 13.59
CA CYS A 36 19.65 -4.43 14.89
C CYS A 36 20.72 -5.54 14.95
N VAL A 37 20.84 -6.36 13.89
CA VAL A 37 21.84 -7.43 13.82
C VAL A 37 23.27 -6.86 13.81
N GLN A 38 23.51 -5.76 13.09
CA GLN A 38 24.83 -5.13 13.07
C GLN A 38 25.27 -4.57 14.43
N PHE A 39 24.33 -4.04 15.21
CA PHE A 39 24.62 -3.46 16.52
C PHE A 39 24.58 -4.46 17.67
N ASP A 40 24.12 -5.70 17.45
CA ASP A 40 23.93 -6.69 18.51
C ASP A 40 25.24 -7.02 19.26
N ALA A 41 26.34 -7.20 18.52
CA ALA A 41 27.66 -7.43 19.11
C ALA A 41 28.15 -6.26 19.99
N THR A 42 27.80 -5.02 19.61
CA THR A 42 28.14 -3.83 20.38
C THR A 42 27.31 -3.74 21.66
N VAL A 43 26.00 -4.06 21.58
CA VAL A 43 25.13 -4.10 22.76
C VAL A 43 25.65 -5.11 23.78
N ILE A 44 25.99 -6.33 23.34
CA ILE A 44 26.54 -7.37 24.21
C ILE A 44 27.82 -6.89 24.90
N LYS A 45 28.75 -6.26 24.16
CA LYS A 45 30.00 -5.72 24.72
C LYS A 45 29.77 -4.65 25.80
N THR A 46 28.75 -3.81 25.64
CA THR A 46 28.41 -2.77 26.62
C THR A 46 27.75 -3.30 27.90
N CYS A 47 27.24 -4.55 27.87
CA CYS A 47 26.69 -5.24 29.04
C CYS A 47 27.73 -6.09 29.76
N SER A 48 28.81 -6.50 29.06
CA SER A 48 29.89 -7.32 29.61
C SER A 48 31.00 -6.54 30.32
N SER A 49 31.00 -5.20 30.28
CA SER A 49 31.97 -4.41 31.07
C SER A 49 31.56 -4.36 32.53
N PRO A 50 32.32 -4.96 33.47
CA PRO A 50 32.09 -4.76 34.89
C PRO A 50 32.48 -3.32 35.21
N SER A 51 31.50 -2.45 35.43
CA SER A 51 31.79 -1.17 36.06
C SER A 51 32.13 -1.43 37.53
N ASN A 52 33.26 -0.88 37.98
CA ASN A 52 33.66 -0.77 39.38
C ASN A 52 32.64 0.09 40.16
N TYR A 53 31.41 -0.41 40.34
CA TYR A 53 30.44 0.17 41.24
C TYR A 53 30.57 -0.51 42.60
N THR A 54 31.11 0.27 43.51
CA THR A 54 31.24 0.05 44.94
C THR A 54 30.03 -0.67 45.55
N GLN A 55 30.34 -1.75 46.28
CA GLN A 55 29.47 -2.48 47.18
C GLN A 55 28.93 -1.57 48.30
N ASN A 56 27.90 -0.78 48.04
CA ASN A 56 27.10 -0.17 49.10
C ASN A 56 25.68 0.03 48.58
N ASN A 57 24.94 -1.07 48.41
CA ASN A 57 23.47 -1.19 48.49
C ASN A 57 23.04 -2.60 48.03
N GLN A 58 23.21 -3.58 48.92
CA GLN A 58 22.86 -4.99 48.70
C GLN A 58 21.36 -5.29 48.52
N GLN A 59 20.48 -4.27 48.48
CA GLN A 59 19.05 -4.46 48.17
C GLN A 59 18.66 -4.10 46.73
N GLN A 60 19.54 -3.47 45.94
CA GLN A 60 19.27 -3.19 44.51
C GLN A 60 19.94 -4.18 43.55
N LEU A 61 20.87 -5.02 44.05
CA LEU A 61 21.66 -5.92 43.21
C LEU A 61 20.95 -7.23 42.82
N LEU A 62 19.78 -7.53 43.38
CA LEU A 62 18.93 -8.65 42.94
C LEU A 62 18.04 -8.30 41.74
N PHE A 63 18.04 -7.03 41.28
CA PHE A 63 17.18 -6.55 40.19
C PHE A 63 17.85 -6.54 38.79
N PHE A 64 19.17 -6.71 38.71
CA PHE A 64 19.90 -6.71 37.44
C PHE A 64 20.74 -7.98 37.28
N ASN A 65 20.07 -9.10 37.01
CA ASN A 65 20.73 -10.25 36.40
C ASN A 65 21.30 -9.78 35.03
N GLY A 66 22.58 -10.04 34.77
CA GLY A 66 23.27 -9.59 33.55
C GLY A 66 22.61 -9.98 32.22
N SER A 67 21.71 -10.98 32.22
CA SER A 67 20.86 -11.34 31.08
C SER A 67 19.77 -10.29 30.78
N SER A 68 19.17 -9.65 31.80
CA SER A 68 18.10 -8.65 31.59
C SER A 68 18.62 -7.35 30.97
N CYS A 69 19.87 -6.99 31.26
CA CYS A 69 20.49 -5.76 30.73
C CYS A 69 20.65 -5.84 29.20
N GLY A 70 21.10 -6.99 28.68
CA GLY A 70 21.23 -7.22 27.23
C GLY A 70 19.87 -7.13 26.51
N ASP A 71 18.86 -7.81 27.05
CA ASP A 71 17.54 -7.87 26.43
C ASP A 71 16.79 -6.52 26.49
N GLN A 72 16.91 -5.78 27.59
CA GLN A 72 16.35 -4.43 27.70
C GLN A 72 17.01 -3.45 26.72
N ARG A 73 18.35 -3.49 26.59
CA ARG A 73 19.07 -2.64 25.63
C ARG A 73 18.77 -3.01 24.18
N ARG A 74 18.64 -4.30 23.87
CA ARG A 74 18.18 -4.77 22.55
C ARG A 74 16.79 -4.24 22.24
N ALA A 75 15.84 -4.38 23.17
CA ALA A 75 14.48 -3.88 22.98
C ALA A 75 14.42 -2.36 22.77
N LEU A 76 15.20 -1.58 23.53
CA LEU A 76 15.31 -0.13 23.36
C LEU A 76 15.93 0.26 22.01
N LEU A 77 17.02 -0.40 21.62
CA LEU A 77 17.65 -0.18 20.32
C LEU A 77 16.67 -0.49 19.19
N SER A 78 16.02 -1.65 19.22
CA SER A 78 15.05 -2.05 18.20
C SER A 78 13.85 -1.11 18.15
N PHE A 79 13.39 -0.58 19.29
CA PHE A 79 12.35 0.45 19.34
C PHE A 79 12.78 1.75 18.64
N VAL A 80 13.97 2.27 18.94
CA VAL A 80 14.48 3.51 18.34
C VAL A 80 14.70 3.34 16.84
N VAL A 81 15.36 2.25 16.44
CA VAL A 81 15.62 1.94 15.04
C VAL A 81 14.31 1.76 14.28
N TYR A 82 13.34 1.01 14.82
CA TYR A 82 12.02 0.86 14.21
C TYR A 82 11.36 2.24 14.02
N CYS A 83 11.37 3.09 15.04
CA CYS A 83 10.77 4.42 14.94
C CYS A 83 11.39 5.27 13.83
N CYS A 84 12.73 5.28 13.75
CA CYS A 84 13.46 6.00 12.71
C CYS A 84 13.14 5.46 11.30
N VAL A 85 13.25 4.14 11.10
CA VAL A 85 12.94 3.49 9.82
C VAL A 85 11.47 3.72 9.44
N ARG A 86 10.56 3.65 10.41
CA ARG A 86 9.13 3.85 10.18
C ARG A 86 8.82 5.30 9.75
N LEU A 87 9.43 6.30 10.38
CA LEU A 87 9.28 7.70 9.97
C LEU A 87 9.72 7.93 8.52
N ILE A 88 10.88 7.39 8.14
CA ILE A 88 11.42 7.53 6.78
C ILE A 88 10.52 6.79 5.78
N SER A 89 10.15 5.54 6.09
CA SER A 89 9.27 4.74 5.23
C SER A 89 7.87 5.37 5.09
N TYR A 90 7.30 5.95 6.14
CA TYR A 90 6.03 6.67 6.06
C TYR A 90 6.10 7.88 5.12
N LYS A 91 7.21 8.65 5.16
CA LYS A 91 7.41 9.75 4.20
C LYS A 91 7.55 9.27 2.77
N PHE A 92 8.22 8.13 2.58
CA PHE A 92 8.30 7.49 1.27
C PHE A 92 6.93 7.01 0.76
N GLU A 93 6.11 6.40 1.62
CA GLU A 93 4.74 5.99 1.30
C GLU A 93 3.84 7.18 0.94
N GLU A 94 3.95 8.28 1.68
CA GLU A 94 3.23 9.53 1.42
C GLU A 94 3.57 10.07 0.02
N LEU A 95 4.86 10.03 -0.37
CA LEU A 95 5.31 10.42 -1.71
C LEU A 95 4.76 9.50 -2.80
N ILE A 96 4.77 8.17 -2.58
CA ILE A 96 4.21 7.21 -3.53
C ILE A 96 2.71 7.42 -3.70
N SER A 97 1.98 7.53 -2.59
CA SER A 97 0.53 7.75 -2.59
C SER A 97 0.16 9.02 -3.36
N ARG A 98 0.95 10.09 -3.20
CA ARG A 98 0.81 11.33 -3.98
C ARG A 98 1.15 11.12 -5.46
N SER A 99 2.17 10.35 -5.81
CA SER A 99 2.53 10.11 -7.21
C SER A 99 1.44 9.34 -7.99
N GLU A 100 0.61 8.58 -7.28
CA GLU A 100 -0.45 7.73 -7.87
C GLU A 100 -1.87 8.29 -7.65
N LEU A 101 -2.00 9.60 -7.41
CA LEU A 101 -3.23 10.41 -7.17
C LEU A 101 -4.37 10.30 -8.20
N GLY A 102 -4.26 9.44 -9.21
CA GLY A 102 -5.29 9.31 -10.24
C GLY A 102 -6.50 8.47 -9.88
N CYS A 103 -6.37 7.58 -8.91
CA CYS A 103 -7.46 6.67 -8.55
C CYS A 103 -8.21 7.20 -7.33
N LEU A 104 -9.47 7.57 -7.51
CA LEU A 104 -10.36 8.05 -6.45
C LEU A 104 -10.44 7.08 -5.25
N SER A 105 -10.34 5.76 -5.48
CA SER A 105 -10.31 4.77 -4.39
C SER A 105 -9.10 4.93 -3.49
N ARG A 106 -7.94 5.25 -4.06
CA ARG A 106 -6.67 5.39 -3.34
C ARG A 106 -6.61 6.72 -2.58
N MET A 107 -7.26 7.76 -3.10
CA MET A 107 -7.41 9.03 -2.37
C MET A 107 -8.28 8.87 -1.12
N LYS A 108 -9.34 8.04 -1.19
CA LYS A 108 -10.24 7.83 -0.04
C LYS A 108 -9.70 6.85 1.00
N LEU A 109 -8.90 5.88 0.58
CA LEU A 109 -8.28 4.88 1.43
C LEU A 109 -6.80 4.73 1.03
N PRO A 110 -5.92 5.65 1.49
CA PRO A 110 -4.51 5.62 1.11
C PRO A 110 -3.74 4.46 1.78
N GLY A 111 -4.25 3.89 2.87
CA GLY A 111 -3.60 2.81 3.62
C GLY A 111 -2.30 3.24 4.32
N THR A 112 -2.05 4.54 4.42
CA THR A 112 -0.85 5.12 5.01
C THR A 112 -1.06 5.36 6.50
N HIS A 113 -0.43 4.54 7.35
CA HIS A 113 -0.51 4.67 8.80
C HIS A 113 0.87 4.92 9.39
N LEU A 114 1.01 5.90 10.29
CA LEU A 114 2.31 6.20 10.88
C LEU A 114 2.87 5.01 11.69
N GLY A 115 2.04 4.33 12.48
CA GLY A 115 2.39 3.03 13.09
C GLY A 115 3.52 3.04 14.12
N LEU A 116 3.97 4.21 14.60
CA LEU A 116 5.01 4.31 15.63
C LEU A 116 4.56 3.75 16.99
N SER A 117 3.30 3.99 17.34
CA SER A 117 2.71 3.57 18.61
C SER A 117 2.66 2.05 18.78
N LEU A 118 2.72 1.27 17.70
CA LEU A 118 2.79 -0.19 17.73
C LEU A 118 4.05 -0.72 18.43
N ALA A 119 5.11 0.10 18.48
CA ALA A 119 6.34 -0.26 19.18
C ALA A 119 6.24 -0.11 20.70
N LEU A 120 5.25 0.63 21.22
CA LEU A 120 5.10 0.87 22.65
C LEU A 120 4.67 -0.40 23.41
N PRO A 121 3.63 -1.16 23.02
CA PRO A 121 3.29 -2.40 23.74
C PRO A 121 4.44 -3.42 23.73
N TYR A 122 5.17 -3.53 22.62
CA TYR A 122 6.36 -4.37 22.52
C TYR A 122 7.45 -3.94 23.50
N LEU A 123 7.76 -2.63 23.56
CA LEU A 123 8.77 -2.10 24.47
C LEU A 123 8.35 -2.31 25.93
N ILE A 124 7.10 -1.99 26.28
CA ILE A 124 6.56 -2.17 27.62
C ILE A 124 6.66 -3.64 28.05
N ARG A 125 6.28 -4.58 27.16
CA ARG A 125 6.40 -6.02 27.39
C ARG A 125 7.85 -6.44 27.61
N SER A 126 8.76 -5.99 26.77
CA SER A 126 10.17 -6.38 26.80
C SER A 126 10.90 -5.82 28.04
N LEU A 127 10.53 -4.62 28.49
CA LEU A 127 11.09 -4.02 29.71
C LEU A 127 10.51 -4.62 31.00
N SER A 128 9.29 -5.16 30.95
CA SER A 128 8.60 -5.72 32.12
C SER A 128 8.91 -7.20 32.38
N PHE A 129 9.84 -7.79 31.62
CA PHE A 129 10.35 -9.15 31.85
C PHE A 129 11.11 -9.19 33.20
N GLY A 130 10.41 -9.52 34.28
CA GLY A 130 11.02 -9.74 35.60
C GLY A 130 10.13 -9.36 36.79
N SER A 131 9.35 -8.28 36.70
CA SER A 131 8.37 -7.91 37.72
C SER A 131 7.24 -7.07 37.11
N PRO A 132 6.11 -7.68 36.70
CA PRO A 132 4.98 -6.87 36.24
C PRO A 132 4.46 -6.02 37.41
N PRO A 133 4.12 -4.73 37.20
CA PRO A 133 3.61 -3.84 38.25
C PRO A 133 2.21 -4.22 38.73
N LEU A 134 1.56 -5.16 38.05
CA LEU A 134 0.19 -5.62 38.25
C LEU A 134 0.17 -7.17 38.23
N PRO A 135 -0.92 -7.80 38.70
CA PRO A 135 -1.15 -9.22 38.47
C PRO A 135 -0.96 -9.55 36.98
N LEU A 136 -0.17 -10.59 36.69
CA LEU A 136 0.29 -10.93 35.33
C LEU A 136 -0.85 -10.99 34.31
N MET A 137 -2.02 -11.49 34.71
CA MET A 137 -3.21 -11.59 33.85
C MET A 137 -3.82 -10.21 33.54
N ALA A 138 -3.91 -9.31 34.53
CA ALA A 138 -4.42 -7.96 34.31
C ALA A 138 -3.49 -7.17 33.37
N TYR A 139 -2.18 -7.27 33.59
CA TYR A 139 -1.17 -6.65 32.73
C TYR A 139 -1.26 -7.12 31.28
N ARG A 140 -1.34 -8.44 31.05
CA ARG A 140 -1.46 -9.02 29.70
C ARG A 140 -2.76 -8.62 29.01
N SER A 141 -3.87 -8.58 29.74
CA SER A 141 -5.15 -8.13 29.19
C SER A 141 -5.09 -6.67 28.75
N ILE A 142 -4.52 -5.78 29.56
CA ILE A 142 -4.36 -4.35 29.21
C ILE A 142 -3.47 -4.20 27.97
N LEU A 143 -2.34 -4.93 27.90
CA LEU A 143 -1.48 -4.94 26.71
C LEU A 143 -2.22 -5.44 25.47
N PHE A 144 -3.02 -6.49 25.59
CA PHE A 144 -3.79 -7.02 24.47
C PHE A 144 -4.84 -6.02 23.96
N PHE A 145 -5.64 -5.44 24.85
CA PHE A 145 -6.65 -4.45 24.45
C PHE A 145 -6.03 -3.18 23.87
N SER A 146 -4.95 -2.67 24.47
CA SER A 146 -4.21 -1.53 23.92
C SER A 146 -3.63 -1.84 22.54
N THR A 147 -3.07 -3.04 22.34
CA THR A 147 -2.56 -3.47 21.04
C THR A 147 -3.69 -3.52 20.01
N ILE A 148 -4.84 -4.13 20.33
CA ILE A 148 -6.01 -4.13 19.42
C ILE A 148 -6.41 -2.71 19.03
N LEU A 149 -6.50 -1.79 19.99
CA LEU A 149 -6.85 -0.39 19.72
C LEU A 149 -5.89 0.26 18.72
N LEU A 150 -4.59 -0.02 18.83
CA LEU A 150 -3.57 0.45 17.89
C LEU A 150 -3.70 -0.19 16.50
N PHE A 151 -4.28 -1.39 16.40
CA PHE A 151 -4.52 -2.10 15.14
C PHE A 151 -5.85 -1.75 14.45
N VAL A 152 -6.78 -1.06 15.13
CA VAL A 152 -8.07 -0.60 14.56
C VAL A 152 -7.96 0.04 13.17
N PRO A 153 -7.03 0.98 12.88
CA PRO A 153 -6.92 1.56 11.54
C PRO A 153 -6.64 0.51 10.45
N TYR A 154 -5.81 -0.49 10.73
CA TYR A 154 -5.48 -1.57 9.78
C TYR A 154 -6.65 -2.54 9.59
N LEU A 155 -7.37 -2.86 10.67
CA LEU A 155 -8.60 -3.66 10.61
C LEU A 155 -9.68 -2.95 9.80
N ARG A 156 -9.83 -1.63 10.00
CA ARG A 156 -10.76 -0.81 9.21
C ARG A 156 -10.42 -0.89 7.72
N ASP A 157 -9.15 -0.75 7.34
CA ASP A 157 -8.74 -0.82 5.95
C ASP A 157 -8.98 -2.20 5.34
N LEU A 158 -8.67 -3.27 6.08
CA LEU A 158 -8.95 -4.65 5.69
C LEU A 158 -10.45 -4.86 5.40
N VAL A 159 -11.35 -4.38 6.28
CA VAL A 159 -12.81 -4.50 6.08
C VAL A 159 -13.25 -3.76 4.82
N HIS A 160 -12.70 -2.57 4.54
CA HIS A 160 -13.02 -1.83 3.32
C HIS A 160 -12.51 -2.55 2.07
N LEU A 161 -11.30 -3.12 2.11
CA LEU A 161 -10.76 -3.91 1.01
C LEU A 161 -11.61 -5.15 0.74
N ILE A 162 -12.00 -5.90 1.78
CA ILE A 162 -12.91 -7.05 1.65
C ILE A 162 -14.23 -6.61 0.99
N CYS A 163 -14.82 -5.51 1.46
CA CYS A 163 -16.04 -4.95 0.87
C CYS A 163 -15.86 -4.60 -0.61
N PHE A 164 -14.72 -4.02 -1.00
CA PHE A 164 -14.45 -3.68 -2.40
C PHE A 164 -14.21 -4.90 -3.26
N VAL A 165 -13.47 -5.90 -2.77
CA VAL A 165 -13.22 -7.15 -3.51
C VAL A 165 -14.52 -7.93 -3.69
N HIS A 166 -15.36 -8.02 -2.66
CA HIS A 166 -16.68 -8.65 -2.76
C HIS A 166 -17.58 -7.94 -3.79
N LYS A 167 -17.66 -6.61 -3.75
CA LYS A 167 -18.37 -5.80 -4.76
C LYS A 167 -17.76 -5.95 -6.16
N GLY A 168 -16.45 -6.12 -6.25
CA GLY A 168 -15.74 -6.40 -7.50
C GLY A 168 -16.11 -7.78 -8.07
N ALA A 169 -16.10 -8.81 -7.23
CA ALA A 169 -16.44 -10.18 -7.61
C ALA A 169 -17.88 -10.30 -8.13
N THR A 170 -18.85 -9.76 -7.37
CA THR A 170 -20.28 -9.73 -7.77
C THR A 170 -20.53 -9.02 -9.10
N ARG A 171 -19.72 -8.01 -9.43
CA ARG A 171 -19.80 -7.25 -10.69
C ARG A 171 -18.91 -7.78 -11.81
N ARG A 172 -18.34 -8.98 -11.64
CA ARG A 172 -17.40 -9.61 -12.58
C ARG A 172 -16.26 -8.64 -12.95
N PHE A 173 -15.68 -7.98 -11.96
CA PHE A 173 -14.66 -6.95 -12.18
C PHE A 173 -13.37 -7.55 -12.76
N PHE A 174 -12.97 -8.71 -12.23
CA PHE A 174 -11.79 -9.45 -12.64
C PHE A 174 -12.00 -10.04 -14.03
N ARG A 175 -11.00 -9.88 -14.91
CA ARG A 175 -11.11 -10.36 -16.30
C ARG A 175 -10.71 -11.82 -16.42
N ALA A 176 -9.76 -12.24 -15.58
CA ALA A 176 -9.24 -13.60 -15.53
C ALA A 176 -9.30 -14.13 -14.09
N ASP A 177 -9.48 -15.45 -13.97
CA ASP A 177 -9.62 -16.10 -12.67
C ASP A 177 -8.37 -15.91 -11.80
N TYR A 178 -7.18 -15.89 -12.40
CA TYR A 178 -5.92 -15.67 -11.67
C TYR A 178 -5.89 -14.29 -10.97
N GLU A 179 -6.49 -13.24 -11.55
CA GLU A 179 -6.52 -11.91 -10.94
C GLU A 179 -7.38 -11.91 -9.69
N PHE A 180 -8.49 -12.67 -9.72
CA PHE A 180 -9.35 -12.86 -8.58
C PHE A 180 -8.64 -13.69 -7.49
N PHE A 181 -8.06 -14.84 -7.83
CA PHE A 181 -7.31 -15.67 -6.88
C PHE A 181 -6.16 -14.91 -6.23
N LEU A 182 -5.37 -14.16 -6.99
CA LEU A 182 -4.28 -13.33 -6.46
C LEU A 182 -4.82 -12.27 -5.48
N THR A 183 -5.94 -11.62 -5.81
CA THR A 183 -6.57 -10.62 -4.94
C THR A 183 -7.03 -11.23 -3.62
N VAL A 184 -7.63 -12.42 -3.65
CA VAL A 184 -8.06 -13.17 -2.46
C VAL A 184 -6.85 -13.62 -1.64
N ALA A 185 -5.81 -14.15 -2.27
CA ALA A 185 -4.58 -14.55 -1.60
C ALA A 185 -3.88 -13.38 -0.90
N LEU A 186 -3.85 -12.21 -1.53
CA LEU A 186 -3.30 -10.99 -0.94
C LEU A 186 -4.14 -10.45 0.22
N LEU A 187 -5.48 -10.56 0.14
CA LEU A 187 -6.36 -10.24 1.28
C LEU A 187 -6.12 -11.17 2.46
N PHE A 188 -5.98 -12.47 2.20
CA PHE A 188 -5.66 -13.45 3.22
C PHE A 188 -4.31 -13.13 3.88
N LEU A 189 -3.28 -12.89 3.07
CA LEU A 189 -1.96 -12.48 3.56
C LEU A 189 -2.03 -11.21 4.41
N HIS A 190 -2.79 -10.21 3.99
CA HIS A 190 -2.99 -8.97 4.74
C HIS A 190 -3.62 -9.24 6.13
N PHE A 191 -4.65 -10.09 6.19
CA PHE A 191 -5.27 -10.50 7.43
C PHE A 191 -4.32 -11.30 8.33
N SER A 192 -3.62 -12.29 7.77
CA SER A 192 -2.68 -13.13 8.50
C SER A 192 -1.59 -12.31 9.18
N ILE A 193 -1.06 -11.29 8.51
CA ILE A 193 -0.02 -10.40 9.08
C ILE A 193 -0.58 -9.60 10.24
N ILE A 194 -1.76 -8.98 10.08
CA ILE A 194 -2.39 -8.26 11.21
C ILE A 194 -2.60 -9.20 12.39
N PHE A 195 -3.09 -10.41 12.15
CA PHE A 195 -3.38 -11.38 13.20
C PHE A 195 -2.11 -11.85 13.93
N VAL A 196 -1.07 -12.25 13.19
CA VAL A 196 0.21 -12.70 13.77
C VAL A 196 0.87 -11.58 14.56
N GLU A 197 0.90 -10.36 14.03
CA GLU A 197 1.55 -9.22 14.70
C GLU A 197 0.78 -8.77 15.96
N VAL A 198 -0.56 -8.82 15.95
CA VAL A 198 -1.35 -8.57 17.17
C VAL A 198 -1.00 -9.59 18.26
N LEU A 199 -0.91 -10.88 17.92
CA LEU A 199 -0.56 -11.92 18.88
C LEU A 199 0.87 -11.79 19.38
N ASP A 200 1.82 -11.49 18.50
CA ASP A 200 3.23 -11.36 18.87
C ASP A 200 3.50 -10.13 19.75
N ILE A 201 2.97 -8.97 19.35
CA ILE A 201 3.14 -7.74 20.12
C ILE A 201 2.49 -7.88 21.51
N SER A 202 1.29 -8.49 21.58
CA SER A 202 0.56 -8.65 22.84
C SER A 202 1.16 -9.70 23.78
N PHE A 203 1.52 -10.87 23.24
CA PHE A 203 1.86 -12.04 24.06
C PHE A 203 3.27 -12.58 23.84
N GLY A 204 3.93 -12.25 22.73
CA GLY A 204 5.25 -12.81 22.37
C GLY A 204 5.23 -14.32 22.19
N ILE A 205 4.11 -14.89 21.76
CA ILE A 205 3.92 -16.34 21.63
C ILE A 205 4.67 -16.89 20.41
N TYR A 206 4.96 -16.04 19.42
CA TYR A 206 5.49 -16.49 18.16
C TYR A 206 7.01 -16.67 18.22
N CYS A 207 7.49 -17.82 17.77
CA CYS A 207 8.92 -18.04 17.61
C CYS A 207 9.41 -17.30 16.36
N PRO A 208 10.48 -16.50 16.44
CA PRO A 208 10.99 -15.78 15.27
C PRO A 208 11.48 -16.78 14.22
N GLN A 209 10.96 -16.65 13.01
CA GLN A 209 11.52 -17.29 11.82
C GLN A 209 12.64 -16.41 11.28
N PHE A 210 13.69 -16.98 10.71
CA PHE A 210 14.85 -16.22 10.24
C PHE A 210 15.02 -16.33 8.72
N ILE A 211 15.24 -15.20 8.05
CA ILE A 211 15.71 -15.13 6.66
C ILE A 211 17.07 -14.43 6.67
N PHE A 212 18.10 -15.10 6.14
CA PHE A 212 19.48 -14.59 6.13
C PHE A 212 19.97 -14.11 7.51
N GLY A 213 19.52 -14.77 8.59
CA GLY A 213 19.85 -14.40 9.97
C GLY A 213 19.02 -13.24 10.55
N ILE A 214 18.05 -12.70 9.81
CA ILE A 214 17.16 -11.63 10.28
C ILE A 214 15.82 -12.24 10.72
N PRO A 215 15.36 -11.96 11.96
CA PRO A 215 14.05 -12.42 12.41
C PRO A 215 12.91 -11.72 11.65
N ILE A 216 11.96 -12.49 11.13
CA ILE A 216 10.78 -12.03 10.39
C ILE A 216 9.62 -11.80 11.37
N LEU A 217 9.82 -10.87 12.28
CA LEU A 217 8.82 -10.52 13.28
C LEU A 217 9.03 -9.07 13.68
N PHE A 218 7.96 -8.44 14.16
CA PHE A 218 8.10 -7.16 14.83
C PHE A 218 9.09 -7.26 16.01
N PRO A 219 9.95 -6.24 16.24
CA PRO A 219 10.11 -4.98 15.52
C PRO A 219 11.08 -5.03 14.32
N HIS A 220 11.71 -6.18 14.05
CA HIS A 220 12.79 -6.31 13.08
C HIS A 220 12.32 -6.19 11.62
N THR A 221 11.05 -6.48 11.35
CA THR A 221 10.41 -6.21 10.06
C THR A 221 9.44 -5.03 10.13
N ASN A 222 9.51 -4.15 9.14
CA ASN A 222 8.57 -3.04 8.99
C ASN A 222 7.28 -3.52 8.31
N PHE A 223 6.48 -4.31 9.02
CA PHE A 223 5.25 -4.91 8.47
C PHE A 223 4.24 -3.84 8.03
N VAL A 224 4.22 -2.66 8.68
CA VAL A 224 3.35 -1.53 8.30
C VAL A 224 3.59 -1.11 6.85
N HIS A 225 4.87 -1.03 6.43
CA HIS A 225 5.22 -0.76 5.04
C HIS A 225 4.70 -1.85 4.10
N PHE A 226 4.82 -3.11 4.51
CA PHE A 226 4.35 -4.23 3.71
C PHE A 226 2.82 -4.27 3.56
N LEU A 227 2.08 -3.96 4.64
CA LEU A 227 0.63 -3.80 4.58
C LEU A 227 0.23 -2.68 3.61
N PHE A 228 0.94 -1.56 3.64
CA PHE A 228 0.75 -0.47 2.67
C PHE A 228 0.96 -0.95 1.22
N LEU A 229 1.99 -1.76 0.95
CA LEU A 229 2.27 -2.28 -0.40
C LEU A 229 1.14 -3.20 -0.88
N ILE A 230 0.69 -4.14 -0.04
CA ILE A 230 -0.43 -5.03 -0.37
C ILE A 230 -1.69 -4.23 -0.63
N HIS A 231 -2.03 -3.30 0.26
CA HIS A 231 -3.19 -2.42 0.15
C HIS A 231 -3.21 -1.65 -1.17
N ASN A 232 -2.08 -1.03 -1.53
CA ASN A 232 -1.97 -0.28 -2.78
C ASN A 232 -1.98 -1.17 -4.02
N PHE A 233 -1.40 -2.37 -3.94
CA PHE A 233 -1.46 -3.34 -5.02
C PHE A 233 -2.90 -3.76 -5.32
N LEU A 234 -3.69 -4.07 -4.28
CA LEU A 234 -5.11 -4.41 -4.41
C LEU A 234 -5.92 -3.29 -5.08
N LEU A 235 -5.68 -2.03 -4.67
CA LEU A 235 -6.39 -0.87 -5.19
C LEU A 235 -5.89 -0.38 -6.57
N LYS A 236 -4.78 -0.92 -7.08
CA LYS A 236 -4.22 -0.55 -8.40
C LYS A 236 -5.03 -1.12 -9.56
N ASN A 237 -5.82 -2.16 -9.34
CA ASN A 237 -6.56 -2.85 -10.39
C ASN A 237 -7.68 -1.96 -10.97
N HIS A 238 -7.72 -1.87 -12.30
CA HIS A 238 -8.72 -1.11 -13.05
C HIS A 238 -9.32 -1.98 -14.15
N LYS A 239 -10.63 -1.93 -14.30
CA LYS A 239 -11.36 -2.61 -15.38
C LYS A 239 -11.66 -1.64 -16.51
N LYS A 240 -11.34 -2.04 -17.74
CA LYS A 240 -11.77 -1.35 -18.96
C LYS A 240 -13.29 -1.54 -19.14
N MET A 241 -14.00 -0.43 -19.26
CA MET A 241 -15.44 -0.42 -19.54
C MET A 241 -15.68 -0.38 -21.06
N PRO A 242 -16.89 -0.78 -21.53
CA PRO A 242 -17.25 -0.67 -22.94
C PRO A 242 -17.13 0.79 -23.42
N ILE A 243 -16.72 0.93 -24.68
CA ILE A 243 -16.50 2.21 -25.35
C ILE A 243 -17.86 2.90 -25.58
N ILE A 244 -17.91 4.20 -25.30
CA ILE A 244 -19.04 5.07 -25.63
C ILE A 244 -18.55 6.11 -26.63
N ILE A 245 -19.35 6.39 -27.64
CA ILE A 245 -19.08 7.44 -28.62
C ILE A 245 -20.16 8.49 -28.44
N TYR A 246 -19.73 9.73 -28.22
CA TYR A 246 -20.61 10.88 -28.12
C TYR A 246 -20.68 11.57 -29.47
N GLU A 247 -21.89 11.73 -29.99
CA GLU A 247 -22.19 12.58 -31.14
C GLU A 247 -22.54 13.96 -30.58
N VAL A 248 -21.67 14.94 -30.78
CA VAL A 248 -21.91 16.31 -30.32
C VAL A 248 -22.50 17.10 -31.47
N CYS A 249 -23.77 17.50 -31.32
CA CYS A 249 -24.58 18.03 -32.42
C CYS A 249 -24.14 19.42 -32.87
N GLU A 250 -23.82 20.33 -31.94
CA GLU A 250 -23.51 21.73 -32.28
C GLU A 250 -22.16 21.87 -32.97
N GLU A 251 -21.14 21.16 -32.50
CA GLU A 251 -19.78 21.24 -33.05
C GLU A 251 -19.50 20.17 -34.12
N ASP A 252 -20.51 19.35 -34.43
CA ASP A 252 -20.48 18.33 -35.48
C ASP A 252 -19.22 17.45 -35.38
N VAL A 253 -19.03 16.83 -34.21
CA VAL A 253 -17.89 15.94 -33.94
C VAL A 253 -18.30 14.70 -33.17
N PHE A 254 -17.62 13.59 -33.46
CA PHE A 254 -17.65 12.41 -32.62
C PHE A 254 -16.52 12.40 -31.59
N VAL A 255 -16.84 12.08 -30.33
CA VAL A 255 -15.86 11.90 -29.25
C VAL A 255 -15.95 10.49 -28.71
N GLN A 256 -14.87 9.71 -28.85
CA GLN A 256 -14.75 8.37 -28.30
C GLN A 256 -14.24 8.43 -26.86
N LEU A 257 -14.99 7.86 -25.93
CA LEU A 257 -14.64 7.74 -24.52
C LEU A 257 -14.23 6.31 -24.15
N GLU A 258 -12.98 6.15 -23.75
CA GLU A 258 -12.44 4.94 -23.14
C GLU A 258 -12.40 5.10 -21.61
N ARG A 259 -13.38 4.53 -20.90
CA ARG A 259 -13.44 4.60 -19.44
C ARG A 259 -12.70 3.44 -18.78
N GLN A 260 -11.98 3.74 -17.72
CA GLN A 260 -11.48 2.73 -16.79
C GLN A 260 -12.04 2.97 -15.39
N ARG A 261 -12.57 1.91 -14.77
CA ARG A 261 -13.06 1.97 -13.38
C ARG A 261 -12.15 1.25 -12.42
N CYS A 262 -11.99 1.81 -11.24
CA CYS A 262 -11.31 1.16 -10.13
C CYS A 262 -12.20 0.11 -9.45
N LEU A 263 -11.63 -0.62 -8.48
CA LEU A 263 -12.33 -1.64 -7.69
C LEU A 263 -13.54 -1.07 -6.93
N ALA A 264 -13.53 0.21 -6.53
CA ALA A 264 -14.70 0.87 -5.91
C ALA A 264 -15.74 1.36 -6.94
N ASN A 265 -15.61 0.98 -8.21
CA ASN A 265 -16.49 1.35 -9.32
C ASN A 265 -16.61 2.87 -9.53
N ARG A 266 -15.52 3.61 -9.31
CA ARG A 266 -15.40 5.02 -9.70
C ARG A 266 -14.56 5.11 -10.96
N ASP A 267 -14.89 6.04 -11.85
CA ASP A 267 -14.10 6.27 -13.07
C ASP A 267 -12.74 6.88 -12.69
N CYS A 268 -11.68 6.44 -13.36
CA CYS A 268 -10.31 6.86 -13.09
C CYS A 268 -9.89 7.92 -14.12
N PRO A 269 -9.73 9.21 -13.74
CA PRO A 269 -9.36 10.29 -14.66
C PRO A 269 -8.03 10.04 -15.38
N ILE A 270 -7.04 9.46 -14.69
CA ILE A 270 -5.69 9.26 -15.27
C ILE A 270 -5.65 8.13 -16.30
N ARG A 271 -6.49 7.10 -16.14
CA ARG A 271 -6.50 5.94 -17.05
C ARG A 271 -7.63 5.97 -18.08
N SER A 272 -8.63 6.82 -17.86
CA SER A 272 -9.67 7.05 -18.86
C SER A 272 -9.16 8.07 -19.87
N ALA A 273 -9.62 7.96 -21.11
CA ALA A 273 -9.22 8.88 -22.17
C ALA A 273 -10.39 9.17 -23.09
N ALA A 274 -10.48 10.43 -23.53
CA ALA A 274 -11.44 10.89 -24.51
C ALA A 274 -10.70 11.41 -25.74
N TYR A 275 -11.11 10.97 -26.91
CA TYR A 275 -10.46 11.31 -28.19
C TYR A 275 -11.51 11.83 -29.17
N ARG A 276 -11.20 12.93 -29.86
CA ARG A 276 -11.99 13.32 -31.03
C ARG A 276 -11.70 12.36 -32.18
N LEU A 277 -12.75 11.81 -32.76
CA LEU A 277 -12.66 10.99 -33.96
C LEU A 277 -12.55 11.90 -35.20
N PRO A 278 -11.91 11.41 -36.28
CA PRO A 278 -11.76 12.18 -37.51
C PRO A 278 -13.05 12.28 -38.34
N PHE A 279 -14.11 11.58 -37.94
CA PHE A 279 -15.38 11.56 -38.64
C PHE A 279 -16.30 12.68 -38.16
N VAL A 280 -17.05 13.24 -39.12
CA VAL A 280 -17.98 14.35 -38.90
C VAL A 280 -19.41 13.80 -38.98
N PRO A 281 -20.23 13.86 -37.90
CA PRO A 281 -21.58 13.32 -37.84
C PRO A 281 -22.48 13.64 -39.04
N SER A 282 -22.46 14.89 -39.53
CA SER A 282 -23.25 15.34 -40.69
C SER A 282 -22.84 14.68 -42.01
N GLN A 283 -21.58 14.31 -42.15
CA GLN A 283 -21.02 13.66 -43.36
C GLN A 283 -20.96 12.13 -43.24
N THR A 284 -21.29 11.59 -42.07
CA THR A 284 -21.10 10.17 -41.77
C THR A 284 -22.32 9.36 -42.17
N THR A 285 -22.13 8.44 -43.12
CA THR A 285 -23.19 7.51 -43.56
C THR A 285 -23.58 6.51 -42.46
N THR A 286 -24.76 5.91 -42.58
CA THR A 286 -25.25 4.85 -41.67
C THR A 286 -24.31 3.64 -41.63
N ARG A 287 -23.58 3.36 -42.72
CA ARG A 287 -22.56 2.30 -42.77
C ARG A 287 -21.38 2.62 -41.86
N ILE A 288 -20.80 3.83 -41.97
CA ILE A 288 -19.67 4.25 -41.14
C ILE A 288 -20.08 4.33 -39.66
N ARG A 289 -21.30 4.78 -39.36
CA ARG A 289 -21.84 4.78 -37.98
C ARG A 289 -21.91 3.37 -37.38
N ARG A 290 -22.15 2.32 -38.17
CA ARG A 290 -22.15 0.92 -37.72
C ARG A 290 -20.74 0.34 -37.53
N GLU A 291 -19.75 0.90 -38.21
CA GLU A 291 -18.34 0.50 -38.09
C GLU A 291 -17.68 1.09 -36.83
N LEU A 292 -18.29 2.11 -36.21
CA LEU A 292 -17.82 2.69 -34.96
C LEU A 292 -17.97 1.70 -33.78
N GLU A 293 -16.85 1.37 -33.14
CA GLU A 293 -16.82 0.47 -31.98
C GLU A 293 -17.38 1.15 -30.72
N GLY A 294 -18.70 1.10 -30.50
CA GLY A 294 -19.29 1.53 -29.25
C GLY A 294 -20.76 1.89 -29.32
N ARG A 295 -21.34 2.20 -28.16
CA ARG A 295 -22.69 2.78 -28.10
C ARG A 295 -22.60 4.26 -28.44
N ILE A 296 -23.35 4.69 -29.45
CA ILE A 296 -23.48 6.11 -29.81
C ILE A 296 -24.52 6.76 -28.89
N VAL A 297 -24.17 7.91 -28.31
CA VAL A 297 -25.03 8.73 -27.46
C VAL A 297 -24.96 10.17 -27.97
N GLN A 298 -26.11 10.80 -28.18
CA GLN A 298 -26.19 12.18 -28.65
C GLN A 298 -26.13 13.15 -27.47
N ILE A 299 -25.37 14.22 -27.64
CA ILE A 299 -25.19 15.33 -26.70
C ILE A 299 -25.30 16.64 -27.49
N ARG A 300 -25.77 17.71 -26.85
CA ARG A 300 -25.97 19.00 -27.52
C ARG A 300 -24.65 19.67 -27.87
N ASP A 301 -23.82 19.94 -26.86
CA ASP A 301 -22.60 20.75 -26.96
C ASP A 301 -21.39 20.08 -26.25
N LEU A 302 -20.18 20.60 -26.52
CA LEU A 302 -18.95 20.11 -25.89
C LEU A 302 -18.89 20.42 -24.39
N ASP A 303 -19.55 21.47 -23.93
CA ASP A 303 -19.54 21.90 -22.53
C ASP A 303 -20.31 20.92 -21.64
N GLU A 304 -21.44 20.40 -22.11
CA GLU A 304 -22.19 19.30 -21.50
C GLU A 304 -21.33 18.04 -21.44
N LEU A 305 -20.65 17.70 -22.55
CA LEU A 305 -19.76 16.55 -22.60
C LEU A 305 -18.59 16.66 -21.60
N GLN A 306 -17.97 17.84 -21.48
CA GLN A 306 -16.87 18.07 -20.53
C GLN A 306 -17.30 17.87 -19.07
N ARG A 307 -18.56 18.15 -18.73
CA ARG A 307 -19.11 17.91 -17.37
C ARG A 307 -19.34 16.42 -17.09
N LEU A 308 -19.58 15.62 -18.13
CA LEU A 308 -19.89 14.19 -18.02
C LEU A 308 -18.65 13.29 -18.06
N VAL A 309 -17.61 13.72 -18.77
CA VAL A 309 -16.39 12.94 -18.99
C VAL A 309 -15.42 13.13 -17.82
N PRO A 310 -14.82 12.06 -17.26
CA PRO A 310 -13.91 12.17 -16.13
C PRO A 310 -12.51 12.70 -16.51
N CYS A 311 -12.26 13.07 -17.76
CA CYS A 311 -10.93 13.44 -18.27
C CYS A 311 -11.00 14.44 -19.43
N ASP A 312 -9.87 15.10 -19.70
CA ASP A 312 -9.78 16.09 -20.77
C ASP A 312 -9.87 15.43 -22.16
N ILE A 313 -10.57 16.10 -23.08
CA ILE A 313 -10.75 15.66 -24.46
C ILE A 313 -9.48 15.97 -25.25
N GLN A 314 -8.83 14.94 -25.78
CA GLN A 314 -7.60 15.08 -26.55
C GLN A 314 -7.91 15.40 -28.02
N HIS A 315 -7.23 16.42 -28.54
CA HIS A 315 -7.25 16.77 -29.95
C HIS A 315 -6.18 15.97 -30.70
N GLY A 316 -6.61 14.97 -31.47
CA GLY A 316 -5.74 14.21 -32.37
C GLY A 316 -6.10 12.73 -32.44
N PRO A 317 -5.73 12.05 -33.55
CA PRO A 317 -5.93 10.63 -33.68
C PRO A 317 -5.18 9.89 -32.57
N LYS A 318 -5.79 8.82 -32.07
CA LYS A 318 -5.19 7.92 -31.07
C LYS A 318 -3.77 7.55 -31.52
N LYS A 319 -2.73 8.11 -30.88
CA LYS A 319 -1.41 7.49 -30.92
C LYS A 319 -1.61 6.12 -30.31
N LYS A 320 -1.59 5.06 -31.13
CA LYS A 320 -1.72 3.68 -30.67
C LYS A 320 -0.88 3.52 -29.40
N PRO A 321 -1.46 3.23 -28.24
CA PRO A 321 -0.68 2.78 -27.11
C PRO A 321 0.08 1.55 -27.57
N GLN A 322 1.39 1.50 -27.34
CA GLN A 322 2.22 0.33 -27.59
C GLN A 322 1.46 -0.91 -27.15
N THR A 323 1.11 -1.73 -28.14
CA THR A 323 0.64 -3.08 -27.96
C THR A 323 1.71 -3.76 -27.10
N TYR A 324 1.41 -4.05 -25.84
CA TYR A 324 2.02 -5.22 -25.22
C TYR A 324 1.53 -6.37 -26.10
N SER A 325 2.43 -6.92 -26.91
CA SER A 325 2.19 -8.10 -27.70
C SER A 325 1.82 -9.23 -26.74
N SER A 326 0.54 -9.52 -26.64
CA SER A 326 0.06 -10.87 -26.34
C SER A 326 -0.25 -11.56 -27.68
N ASN A 327 0.80 -11.77 -28.48
CA ASN A 327 0.87 -12.87 -29.44
C ASN A 327 1.90 -13.81 -28.78
N GLN A 328 1.69 -15.10 -28.55
CA GLN A 328 1.06 -16.11 -29.40
C GLN A 328 0.53 -17.23 -28.48
N VAL A 329 -0.72 -17.66 -28.66
CA VAL A 329 -1.06 -19.08 -28.51
C VAL A 329 -1.86 -19.43 -29.76
N LEU A 330 -1.11 -19.90 -30.76
CA LEU A 330 -1.63 -20.68 -31.87
C LEU A 330 -2.20 -21.97 -31.28
N TYR A 331 -3.51 -22.16 -31.36
CA TYR A 331 -4.07 -23.51 -31.45
C TYR A 331 -4.12 -23.86 -32.94
N HIS A 332 -3.13 -24.64 -33.38
CA HIS A 332 -3.28 -25.47 -34.56
C HIS A 332 -4.03 -26.74 -34.15
N LYS A 333 -5.08 -27.04 -34.91
CA LYS A 333 -5.77 -28.32 -35.17
C LYS A 333 -5.78 -29.39 -34.08
#